data_AF-A0A396JM55-F1
#
_entry.id   AF-A0A396JM55-F1
#
_cell.length_a   1.000
_cell.length_b   1.000
_cell.length_c   1.000
_cell.angle_alpha   90.00
_cell.angle_beta   90.00
_cell.angle_gamma   90.00
#
_symmetry.space_group_name_H-M   'P 1'
#
loop_
_entity.id
_entity.type
_entity.pdbx_description
1 polymer ?
#
loop_
_entity_poly.entity_id
_entity_poly.type
_entity_poly.pdbx_seq_one_letter_code
_entity_poly.pdbx_strand_id
1 'polypeptide(L)'
;MEEARSMEINFNFPQLKIMVLCLLTNLKSFYQGKNTLECPSLKTLNLYRCEALKMFSFNNSDLQQPYSVDENKDMVFEQALFCIEKLSPNLEELVVNGTDMLGILNGYCQENIFHKVKLLRLQCFDETPTIFLNDFHTIFLSLETFQVRNSSFATLFPTKGTTDHLSMQLSKQIRKLWLFELEKLKHVWQDVLK
;
A
#
# COMPACT_ATOMS: atom_id res chain seq x y z
N MET A 1 6.38 39.96 -16.30
CA MET A 1 5.86 39.12 -15.21
C MET A 1 6.43 37.74 -15.49
N GLU A 2 7.54 37.41 -14.84
CA GLU A 2 8.21 36.11 -15.03
C GLU A 2 7.31 35.01 -14.46
N GLU A 3 6.88 34.09 -15.31
CA GLU A 3 6.31 32.82 -14.87
C GLU A 3 7.40 32.11 -14.07
N ALA A 4 7.21 32.04 -12.75
CA ALA A 4 8.02 31.17 -11.91
C ALA A 4 7.79 29.73 -12.40
N ARG A 5 8.69 29.22 -13.24
CA ARG A 5 8.78 27.79 -13.57
C ARG A 5 8.92 27.08 -12.23
N SER A 6 7.86 26.39 -11.79
CA SER A 6 7.97 25.41 -10.73
C SER A 6 8.99 24.36 -11.20
N MET A 7 10.23 24.46 -10.71
CA MET A 7 11.22 23.43 -10.96
C MET A 7 10.73 22.18 -10.22
N GLU A 8 10.13 21.24 -10.95
CA GLU A 8 9.91 19.91 -10.44
C GLU A 8 11.28 19.25 -10.25
N ILE A 9 11.80 19.27 -9.03
CA ILE A 9 13.01 18.54 -8.66
C ILE A 9 12.65 17.05 -8.64
N ASN A 10 13.04 16.31 -9.68
CA ASN A 10 12.83 14.88 -9.71
C ASN A 10 13.87 14.17 -8.82
N PHE A 11 13.43 13.63 -7.67
CA PHE A 11 14.30 12.89 -6.76
C PHE A 11 14.44 11.45 -7.22
N ASN A 12 15.51 11.19 -7.96
CA ASN A 12 15.79 9.89 -8.55
C ASN A 12 16.86 9.12 -7.76
N PHE A 13 16.51 7.92 -7.31
CA PHE A 13 17.42 6.98 -6.66
C PHE A 13 17.58 5.72 -7.54
N PRO A 14 18.40 5.77 -8.60
CA PRO A 14 18.43 4.73 -9.64
C PRO A 14 18.96 3.38 -9.15
N GLN A 15 19.72 3.35 -8.06
CA GLN A 15 20.32 2.14 -7.49
C GLN A 15 19.64 1.67 -6.20
N LEU A 16 18.65 2.40 -5.69
CA LEU A 16 17.97 2.04 -4.44
C LEU A 16 17.07 0.81 -4.67
N LYS A 17 17.42 -0.30 -4.02
CA LYS A 17 16.69 -1.57 -4.11
C LYS A 17 15.75 -1.82 -2.93
N ILE A 18 16.06 -1.25 -1.77
CA ILE A 18 15.34 -1.51 -0.53
C ILE A 18 15.06 -0.17 0.13
N MET A 19 13.78 0.12 0.36
CA MET A 19 13.33 1.25 1.14
C MET A 19 12.55 0.74 2.35
N VAL A 20 13.07 1.00 3.54
CA VAL A 20 12.43 0.65 4.81
C VAL A 20 12.36 1.91 5.67
N LEU A 21 11.14 2.35 5.99
CA LEU A 21 10.86 3.45 6.90
C LEU A 21 10.09 2.86 8.09
N CYS A 22 10.55 3.11 9.31
CA CYS A 22 9.98 2.51 10.51
C CYS A 22 9.80 3.54 11.62
N LEU A 23 8.61 3.57 12.23
CA LEU A 23 8.29 4.38 13.42
C LEU A 23 8.49 5.89 13.19
N LEU A 24 8.26 6.35 11.95
CA LEU A 24 8.42 7.75 11.56
C LEU A 24 7.04 8.45 11.55
N THR A 25 6.39 8.50 12.71
CA THR A 25 5.01 9.00 12.85
C THR A 25 4.83 10.46 12.45
N ASN A 26 5.90 11.25 12.48
CA ASN A 26 5.90 12.68 12.14
C ASN A 26 6.39 12.96 10.71
N LEU A 27 6.86 11.95 9.96
CA LEU A 27 7.37 12.14 8.62
C LEU A 27 6.18 12.33 7.65
N LYS A 28 6.06 13.52 7.08
CA LYS A 28 4.94 13.88 6.19
C LYS A 28 5.28 13.82 4.69
N SER A 29 6.56 13.99 4.37
CA SER A 29 7.07 13.94 3.01
C SER A 29 8.56 13.62 3.04
N PHE A 30 9.11 13.15 1.92
CA PHE A 30 10.55 12.94 1.78
C PHE A 30 11.31 14.26 1.58
N TYR A 31 10.64 15.27 1.02
CA TYR A 31 11.18 16.61 0.77
C TYR A 31 10.09 17.67 1.00
N GLN A 32 10.49 18.89 1.36
CA GLN A 32 9.58 20.00 1.68
C GLN A 32 8.98 20.69 0.42
N GLY A 33 8.85 19.95 -0.69
CA GLY A 33 8.42 20.46 -2.00
C GLY A 33 7.26 19.66 -2.58
N LYS A 34 7.01 19.82 -3.88
CA LYS A 34 5.97 19.09 -4.63
C LYS A 34 6.60 18.07 -5.55
N ASN A 35 7.33 17.09 -5.00
CA ASN A 35 8.04 16.08 -5.81
C ASN A 35 7.82 14.65 -5.30
N THR A 36 7.50 13.74 -6.22
CA THR A 36 7.49 12.30 -5.95
C THR A 36 8.90 11.72 -6.08
N LEU A 37 9.11 10.55 -5.50
CA LEU A 37 10.32 9.78 -5.64
C LEU A 37 10.26 8.88 -6.87
N GLU A 38 11.37 8.79 -7.59
CA GLU A 38 11.57 7.80 -8.64
C GLU A 38 12.68 6.82 -8.21
N CYS A 39 12.31 5.56 -8.03
CA CYS A 39 13.22 4.50 -7.57
C CYS A 39 13.14 3.31 -8.54
N PRO A 40 13.70 3.40 -9.76
CA PRO A 40 13.47 2.41 -10.82
C PRO A 40 13.99 1.00 -10.48
N SER A 41 14.97 0.88 -9.58
CA SER A 41 15.53 -0.40 -9.13
C SER A 41 14.88 -0.98 -7.86
N LEU A 42 13.82 -0.35 -7.35
CA LEU A 42 13.21 -0.74 -6.07
C LEU A 42 12.62 -2.15 -6.13
N LYS A 43 12.97 -2.97 -5.13
CA LYS A 43 12.50 -4.34 -4.94
C LYS A 43 11.70 -4.51 -3.66
N THR A 44 12.08 -3.81 -2.60
CA THR A 44 11.38 -3.85 -1.31
C THR A 44 10.91 -2.45 -0.94
N LEU A 45 9.61 -2.30 -0.68
CA LEU A 45 9.00 -1.10 -0.13
C LEU A 45 8.28 -1.42 1.17
N ASN A 46 8.78 -0.90 2.28
CA ASN A 46 8.24 -1.13 3.61
C ASN A 46 8.12 0.16 4.42
N LEU A 47 6.89 0.62 4.66
CA LEU A 47 6.60 1.76 5.53
C LEU A 47 5.85 1.27 6.77
N TYR A 48 6.54 1.02 7.87
CA TYR A 48 5.96 0.61 9.14
C TYR A 48 5.77 1.80 10.08
N ARG A 49 4.55 2.06 10.55
CA ARG A 49 4.26 3.13 11.53
C ARG A 49 4.74 4.50 11.04
N CYS A 50 4.30 4.86 9.83
CA CYS A 50 4.54 6.14 9.17
C CYS A 50 3.19 6.79 8.82
N GLU A 51 2.31 6.97 9.81
CA GLU A 51 0.90 7.31 9.61
C GLU A 51 0.67 8.65 8.92
N ALA A 52 1.61 9.61 9.07
CA ALA A 52 1.53 10.91 8.41
C ALA A 52 2.03 10.90 6.95
N LEU A 53 2.50 9.75 6.45
CA LEU A 53 3.07 9.60 5.11
C LEU A 53 2.15 8.76 4.23
N LYS A 54 1.74 9.32 3.09
CA LYS A 54 1.00 8.60 2.05
C LYS A 54 1.99 7.85 1.14
N MET A 55 1.76 6.57 0.84
CA MET A 55 2.67 5.83 -0.03
C MET A 55 2.48 6.22 -1.50
N PHE A 56 1.23 6.22 -1.95
CA PHE A 56 0.90 6.32 -3.37
C PHE A 56 -0.05 7.46 -3.68
N SER A 57 0.21 8.15 -4.78
CA SER A 57 -0.78 8.99 -5.46
C SER A 57 -1.45 8.16 -6.55
N PHE A 58 -2.79 8.12 -6.55
CA PHE A 58 -3.58 7.31 -7.49
C PHE A 58 -4.23 8.13 -8.62
N ASN A 59 -4.20 9.46 -8.52
CA ASN A 59 -4.66 10.38 -9.55
C ASN A 59 -3.86 11.70 -9.45
N ASN A 60 -3.92 12.56 -10.47
CA ASN A 60 -3.19 13.84 -10.47
C ASN A 60 -3.73 14.84 -9.42
N SER A 61 -5.00 14.69 -9.01
CA SER A 61 -5.64 15.51 -7.98
C SER A 61 -5.19 15.17 -6.54
N ASP A 62 -4.71 13.96 -6.31
CA ASP A 62 -4.21 13.46 -5.02
C ASP A 62 -2.86 14.09 -4.65
N LEU A 63 -2.17 14.72 -5.60
CA LEU A 63 -0.93 15.47 -5.39
C LEU A 63 -1.19 16.88 -4.80
N GLN A 64 -2.46 17.28 -4.62
CA GLN A 64 -2.82 18.67 -4.36
C GLN A 64 -3.92 18.87 -3.30
N GLN A 65 -4.05 18.02 -2.28
CA GLN A 65 -4.92 18.36 -1.16
C GLN A 65 -4.15 19.11 -0.06
N PRO A 66 -4.42 20.42 0.15
CA PRO A 66 -3.96 21.10 1.35
C PRO A 66 -4.77 20.57 2.54
N TYR A 67 -4.09 20.18 3.62
CA TYR A 67 -4.72 20.14 4.93
C TYR A 67 -4.61 21.53 5.55
N SER A 68 -5.75 22.16 5.86
CA SER A 68 -5.80 23.28 6.79
C SER A 68 -5.99 22.73 8.20
N VAL A 69 -4.93 22.81 9.00
CA VAL A 69 -5.08 22.86 10.45
C VAL A 69 -4.21 24.01 10.94
N ASP A 70 -4.90 25.07 11.35
CA ASP A 70 -4.38 26.24 12.07
C ASP A 70 -3.81 27.38 11.22
N GLU A 71 -4.31 28.60 11.45
CA GLU A 71 -3.99 29.85 10.73
C GLU A 71 -2.54 30.34 10.95
N ASN A 72 -1.67 29.54 11.58
CA ASN A 72 -0.33 29.97 12.02
C ASN A 72 0.80 28.94 11.79
N LYS A 73 0.64 27.94 10.91
CA LYS A 73 1.75 27.06 10.49
C LYS A 73 1.80 26.86 8.99
N ASP A 74 3.02 26.71 8.48
CA ASP A 74 3.37 26.48 7.08
C ASP A 74 2.36 25.54 6.38
N MET A 75 1.95 25.93 5.17
CA MET A 75 1.02 25.16 4.34
C MET A 75 1.58 23.75 4.06
N VAL A 76 1.04 22.74 4.74
CA VAL A 76 1.48 21.34 4.60
C VAL A 76 0.65 20.67 3.51
N PHE A 77 1.32 20.28 2.43
CA PHE A 77 0.75 19.38 1.43
C PHE A 77 0.98 17.94 1.89
N GLU A 78 -0.08 17.12 1.96
CA GLU A 78 0.11 15.67 2.02
C GLU A 78 0.65 15.21 0.68
N GLN A 79 1.93 14.86 0.65
CA GLN A 79 2.59 14.37 -0.55
C GLN A 79 2.78 12.87 -0.46
N ALA A 80 2.23 12.14 -1.43
CA ALA A 80 2.55 10.74 -1.62
C ALA A 80 4.04 10.56 -1.97
N LEU A 81 4.66 9.51 -1.45
CA LEU A 81 6.03 9.15 -1.79
C LEU A 81 6.18 8.84 -3.28
N PHE A 82 5.26 8.08 -3.84
CA PHE A 82 5.34 7.59 -5.22
C PHE A 82 4.07 7.95 -6.00
N CYS A 83 4.24 8.32 -7.27
CA CYS A 83 3.16 8.16 -8.23
C CYS A 83 3.07 6.67 -8.56
N ILE A 84 1.88 6.07 -8.43
CA ILE A 84 1.75 4.61 -8.58
C ILE A 84 2.15 4.12 -9.98
N GLU A 85 1.87 4.92 -11.01
CA GLU A 85 2.22 4.65 -12.41
C GLU A 85 3.75 4.67 -12.66
N LYS A 86 4.50 5.32 -11.77
CA LYS A 86 5.98 5.42 -11.85
C LYS A 86 6.69 4.45 -10.91
N LEU A 87 5.97 3.54 -10.27
CA LEU A 87 6.57 2.58 -9.35
C LEU A 87 7.46 1.59 -10.11
N SER A 88 8.49 1.07 -9.45
CA SER A 88 9.37 0.09 -10.08
C SER A 88 8.59 -1.18 -10.48
N PRO A 89 8.71 -1.65 -11.73
CA PRO A 89 8.13 -2.92 -12.16
C PRO A 89 8.89 -4.14 -11.58
N ASN A 90 9.94 -3.91 -10.80
CA ASN A 90 10.76 -4.93 -10.16
C ASN A 90 10.42 -5.15 -8.68
N LEU A 91 9.31 -4.57 -8.20
CA LEU A 91 8.90 -4.72 -6.82
C LEU A 91 8.57 -6.19 -6.50
N GLU A 92 9.29 -6.74 -5.53
CA GLU A 92 9.19 -8.13 -5.07
C GLU A 92 8.55 -8.22 -3.68
N GLU A 93 8.72 -7.19 -2.84
CA GLU A 93 8.17 -7.11 -1.49
C GLU A 93 7.47 -5.78 -1.27
N LEU A 94 6.20 -5.85 -0.86
CA LEU A 94 5.37 -4.69 -0.59
C LEU A 94 4.73 -4.80 0.79
N VAL A 95 4.83 -3.74 1.57
CA VAL A 95 4.11 -3.59 2.84
C VAL A 95 3.15 -2.42 2.73
N VAL A 96 1.87 -2.65 3.01
CA VAL A 96 0.80 -1.64 2.83
C VAL A 96 -0.09 -1.54 4.06
N ASN A 97 -0.58 -0.33 4.31
CA ASN A 97 -1.65 -0.05 5.27
C ASN A 97 -3.04 -0.13 4.60
N GLY A 98 -4.10 0.10 5.38
CA GLY A 98 -5.47 0.08 4.89
C GLY A 98 -5.76 1.12 3.81
N THR A 99 -5.38 2.37 4.04
CA THR A 99 -5.65 3.50 3.15
C THR A 99 -5.03 3.31 1.77
N ASP A 100 -3.73 2.99 1.73
CA ASP A 100 -3.00 2.79 0.49
C ASP A 100 -3.51 1.56 -0.28
N MET A 101 -3.88 0.48 0.42
CA MET A 101 -4.43 -0.67 -0.28
C MET A 101 -5.85 -0.45 -0.81
N LEU A 102 -6.71 0.31 -0.13
CA LEU A 102 -8.01 0.70 -0.71
C LEU A 102 -7.81 1.47 -2.02
N GLY A 103 -6.80 2.32 -2.11
CA GLY A 103 -6.42 2.96 -3.37
C GLY A 103 -5.98 1.96 -4.45
N ILE A 104 -5.16 0.96 -4.09
CA ILE A 104 -4.74 -0.10 -5.02
C ILE A 104 -5.95 -0.90 -5.55
N LEU A 105 -6.92 -1.22 -4.68
CA LEU A 105 -8.07 -2.07 -5.01
C LEU A 105 -9.16 -1.33 -5.81
N ASN A 106 -9.30 -0.01 -5.67
CA ASN A 106 -10.33 0.78 -6.37
C ASN A 106 -10.10 0.96 -7.89
N GLY A 107 -9.27 0.13 -8.52
CA GLY A 107 -9.13 0.06 -9.98
C GLY A 107 -8.19 1.10 -10.60
N TYR A 108 -7.40 1.81 -9.79
CA TYR A 108 -6.36 2.72 -10.29
C TYR A 108 -5.13 1.98 -10.85
N CYS A 109 -4.97 0.69 -10.56
CA CYS A 109 -3.92 -0.15 -11.13
C CYS A 109 -4.41 -0.81 -12.44
N GLN A 110 -4.27 -0.12 -13.57
CA GLN A 110 -4.59 -0.68 -14.89
C GLN A 110 -3.45 -1.53 -15.48
N GLU A 111 -2.24 -1.34 -14.97
CA GLU A 111 -1.05 -2.06 -15.38
C GLU A 111 -0.67 -3.04 -14.27
N ASN A 112 -0.17 -4.21 -14.66
CA ASN A 112 0.29 -5.29 -13.80
C ASN A 112 1.54 -4.90 -12.97
N ILE A 113 1.55 -3.72 -12.33
CA ILE A 113 2.69 -3.11 -11.61
C ILE A 113 3.22 -4.08 -10.55
N PHE A 114 2.32 -4.79 -9.87
CA PHE A 114 2.65 -5.70 -8.78
C PHE A 114 2.84 -7.18 -9.20
N HIS A 115 2.95 -7.48 -10.50
CA HIS A 115 3.07 -8.87 -10.99
C HIS A 115 4.28 -9.63 -10.44
N LYS A 116 5.35 -8.96 -10.01
CA LYS A 116 6.54 -9.59 -9.40
C LYS A 116 6.50 -9.64 -7.88
N VAL A 117 5.49 -9.05 -7.25
CA VAL A 117 5.38 -9.07 -5.78
C VAL A 117 5.14 -10.50 -5.33
N LYS A 118 6.12 -11.03 -4.60
CA LYS A 118 6.10 -12.38 -4.01
C LYS A 118 5.75 -12.34 -2.54
N LEU A 119 6.01 -11.21 -1.88
CA LEU A 119 5.66 -10.97 -0.48
C LEU A 119 4.79 -9.73 -0.38
N LEU A 120 3.58 -9.91 0.14
CA LEU A 120 2.73 -8.82 0.56
C LEU A 120 2.50 -8.89 2.06
N ARG A 121 2.76 -7.77 2.74
CA ARG A 121 2.41 -7.60 4.15
C ARG A 121 1.33 -6.54 4.29
N LEU A 122 0.24 -6.93 4.94
CA LEU A 122 -0.78 -6.02 5.43
C LEU A 122 -0.45 -5.62 6.86
N GLN A 123 -0.58 -4.34 7.18
CA GLN A 123 -0.33 -3.90 8.54
C GLN A 123 -1.16 -2.70 8.96
N CYS A 124 -1.42 -2.59 10.27
CA CYS A 124 -2.14 -1.45 10.87
C CYS A 124 -3.53 -1.26 10.25
N PHE A 125 -4.29 -2.35 10.07
CA PHE A 125 -5.68 -2.28 9.61
C PHE A 125 -6.63 -2.23 10.81
N ASP A 126 -7.42 -1.15 10.90
CA ASP A 126 -8.39 -0.97 11.98
C ASP A 126 -9.66 -1.81 11.79
N GLU A 127 -10.02 -2.11 10.54
CA GLU A 127 -11.18 -2.91 10.18
C GLU A 127 -10.82 -3.98 9.15
N THR A 128 -11.62 -5.04 9.07
CA THR A 128 -11.49 -6.05 8.01
C THR A 128 -12.12 -5.49 6.73
N PRO A 129 -11.34 -5.14 5.69
CA PRO A 129 -11.95 -4.62 4.47
C PRO A 129 -12.59 -5.81 3.76
N THR A 130 -13.92 -5.86 3.68
CA THR A 130 -14.62 -6.96 2.99
C THR A 130 -14.33 -7.01 1.49
N ILE A 131 -13.81 -5.92 0.93
CA ILE A 131 -13.40 -5.77 -0.48
C ILE A 131 -12.04 -6.43 -0.74
N PHE A 132 -11.26 -6.71 0.31
CA PHE A 132 -9.82 -6.94 0.20
C PHE A 132 -9.39 -8.20 -0.56
N LEU A 133 -10.27 -9.21 -0.65
CA LEU A 133 -9.85 -10.57 -1.04
C LEU A 133 -10.43 -11.05 -2.35
N ASN A 134 -11.43 -10.35 -2.90
CA ASN A 134 -12.04 -10.77 -4.16
C ASN A 134 -11.11 -10.50 -5.33
N ASP A 135 -10.47 -9.32 -5.39
CA ASP A 135 -9.64 -8.90 -6.51
C ASP A 135 -8.13 -9.06 -6.24
N PHE A 136 -7.77 -9.58 -5.08
CA PHE A 136 -6.38 -9.71 -4.67
C PHE A 136 -5.53 -10.53 -5.66
N HIS A 137 -6.11 -11.63 -6.15
CA HIS A 137 -5.46 -12.57 -7.06
C HIS A 137 -5.22 -11.99 -8.46
N THR A 138 -5.95 -10.93 -8.85
CA THR A 138 -5.74 -10.26 -10.14
C THR A 138 -4.58 -9.27 -10.08
N ILE A 139 -4.33 -8.69 -8.91
CA ILE A 139 -3.30 -7.67 -8.69
C ILE A 139 -1.94 -8.30 -8.39
N PHE A 140 -1.90 -9.32 -7.52
CA PHE A 140 -0.66 -9.93 -7.02
C PHE A 140 -0.44 -11.34 -7.58
N LEU A 141 -0.18 -11.41 -8.89
CA LEU A 141 -0.13 -12.68 -9.66
C LEU A 141 0.97 -13.66 -9.20
N SER A 142 2.08 -13.16 -8.67
CA SER A 142 3.23 -13.99 -8.22
C SER A 142 3.30 -14.15 -6.70
N LEU A 143 2.22 -13.86 -5.97
CA LEU A 143 2.28 -13.89 -4.51
C LEU A 143 2.54 -15.30 -3.98
N GLU A 144 3.56 -15.43 -3.14
CA GLU A 144 3.90 -16.68 -2.45
C GLU A 144 3.83 -16.54 -0.93
N THR A 145 4.09 -15.34 -0.40
CA THR A 145 4.13 -15.06 1.04
C THR A 145 3.12 -13.97 1.37
N PHE A 146 2.16 -14.32 2.22
CA PHE A 146 1.19 -13.37 2.75
C PHE A 146 1.44 -13.16 4.24
N GLN A 147 1.58 -11.91 4.64
CA GLN A 147 1.79 -11.55 6.03
C GLN A 147 0.75 -10.54 6.49
N VAL A 148 0.28 -10.69 7.73
CA VAL A 148 -0.56 -9.70 8.40
C VAL A 148 0.04 -9.37 9.75
N ARG A 149 0.15 -8.08 10.07
CA ARG A 149 0.71 -7.60 11.33
C ARG A 149 -0.09 -6.45 11.94
N ASN A 150 -0.30 -6.47 13.24
CA ASN A 150 -0.87 -5.32 13.97
C ASN A 150 -2.21 -4.86 13.36
N SER A 151 -3.14 -5.80 13.18
CA SER A 151 -4.43 -5.55 12.51
C SER A 151 -5.59 -6.13 13.32
N SER A 152 -6.74 -5.47 13.25
CA SER A 152 -7.96 -5.81 13.99
C SER A 152 -8.88 -6.81 13.28
N PHE A 153 -8.33 -7.70 12.45
CA PHE A 153 -9.13 -8.67 11.69
C PHE A 153 -9.77 -9.72 12.59
N ALA A 154 -11.08 -9.94 12.44
CA ALA A 154 -11.77 -11.04 13.11
C ALA A 154 -11.66 -12.36 12.33
N THR A 155 -11.80 -12.25 11.00
CA THR A 155 -11.61 -13.36 10.05
C THR A 155 -10.70 -12.87 8.93
N LEU A 156 -9.64 -13.62 8.61
CA LEU A 156 -8.70 -13.20 7.58
C LEU A 156 -9.26 -13.42 6.17
N PHE A 157 -9.78 -14.62 5.89
CA PHE A 157 -10.42 -14.97 4.62
C PHE A 157 -11.91 -15.29 4.86
N PRO A 158 -12.80 -14.27 4.84
CA PRO A 158 -14.23 -14.50 4.98
C PRO A 158 -14.80 -15.07 3.68
N THR A 159 -15.57 -16.15 3.77
CA THR A 159 -16.42 -16.63 2.67
C THR A 159 -17.81 -15.98 2.81
N LYS A 160 -18.33 -15.37 1.74
CA LYS A 160 -19.71 -14.88 1.69
C LYS A 160 -20.35 -15.33 0.38
N GLY A 161 -21.20 -16.35 0.44
CA GLY A 161 -21.93 -16.83 -0.74
C GLY A 161 -20.99 -17.08 -1.91
N THR A 162 -21.39 -16.76 -3.14
CA THR A 162 -20.71 -17.03 -4.43
C THR A 162 -19.19 -16.73 -4.57
N THR A 163 -18.50 -16.22 -3.55
CA THR A 163 -17.03 -16.00 -3.48
C THR A 163 -16.21 -17.21 -3.03
N ASP A 164 -16.84 -18.36 -2.76
CA ASP A 164 -16.17 -19.60 -2.33
C ASP A 164 -15.00 -20.02 -3.25
N HIS A 165 -15.15 -19.86 -4.58
CA HIS A 165 -14.10 -20.23 -5.52
C HIS A 165 -12.85 -19.33 -5.45
N LEU A 166 -13.03 -18.02 -5.21
CA LEU A 166 -11.92 -17.06 -5.21
C LEU A 166 -11.07 -17.18 -3.94
N SER A 167 -11.73 -17.31 -2.78
CA SER A 167 -11.03 -17.53 -1.51
C SER A 167 -10.25 -18.86 -1.52
N MET A 168 -10.81 -19.91 -2.12
CA MET A 168 -10.13 -21.19 -2.36
C MET A 168 -9.01 -21.12 -3.40
N GLN A 169 -9.04 -20.19 -4.36
CA GLN A 169 -7.92 -19.99 -5.28
C GLN A 169 -6.77 -19.26 -4.61
N LEU A 170 -7.06 -18.27 -3.78
CA LEU A 170 -6.05 -17.51 -3.06
C LEU A 170 -5.28 -18.39 -2.07
N SER A 171 -5.98 -19.29 -1.37
CA SER A 171 -5.34 -20.27 -0.47
C SER A 171 -4.39 -21.24 -1.21
N LYS A 172 -4.60 -21.49 -2.51
CA LYS A 172 -3.72 -22.34 -3.33
C LYS A 172 -2.44 -21.64 -3.78
N GLN A 173 -2.43 -20.31 -3.86
CA GLN A 173 -1.25 -19.53 -4.27
C GLN A 173 -0.30 -19.25 -3.10
N ILE A 174 -0.84 -19.05 -1.90
CA ILE A 174 -0.04 -18.72 -0.71
C ILE A 174 0.73 -19.95 -0.22
N ARG A 175 2.07 -19.85 -0.21
CA ARG A 175 3.00 -20.87 0.30
C ARG A 175 3.43 -20.62 1.74
N LYS A 176 3.48 -19.35 2.15
CA LYS A 176 3.88 -18.92 3.48
C LYS A 176 2.85 -17.94 4.02
N LEU A 177 2.30 -18.25 5.19
CA LEU A 177 1.38 -17.38 5.91
C LEU A 177 2.00 -16.98 7.25
N TRP A 178 2.16 -15.68 7.48
CA TRP A 178 2.70 -15.17 8.73
C TRP A 178 1.73 -14.18 9.40
N LEU A 179 1.40 -14.45 10.65
CA LEU A 179 0.40 -13.70 11.40
C LEU A 179 1.03 -13.19 12.70
N PHE A 180 1.02 -11.88 12.92
CA PHE A 180 1.63 -11.25 14.08
C PHE A 180 0.70 -10.20 14.68
N GLU A 181 0.61 -10.12 16.00
CA GLU A 181 -0.10 -9.00 16.67
C GLU A 181 -1.55 -8.85 16.16
N LEU A 182 -2.32 -9.95 16.08
CA LEU A 182 -3.71 -9.99 15.59
C LEU A 182 -4.68 -10.35 16.73
N GLU A 183 -4.83 -9.46 17.70
CA GLU A 183 -5.55 -9.75 18.95
C GLU A 183 -7.02 -10.13 18.76
N LYS A 184 -7.66 -9.64 17.69
CA LYS A 184 -9.07 -9.91 17.40
C LYS A 184 -9.30 -11.14 16.51
N LEU A 185 -8.24 -11.79 16.02
CA LEU A 185 -8.36 -12.87 15.05
C LEU A 185 -8.98 -14.12 15.69
N LYS A 186 -10.13 -14.52 15.18
CA LYS A 186 -10.85 -15.74 15.60
C LYS A 186 -10.66 -16.86 14.58
N HIS A 187 -10.65 -16.53 13.29
CA HIS A 187 -10.57 -17.51 12.21
C HIS A 187 -9.62 -17.05 11.11
N VAL A 188 -8.75 -17.93 10.64
CA VAL A 188 -7.95 -17.64 9.45
C VAL A 188 -8.79 -17.86 8.20
N TRP A 189 -9.46 -19.01 8.11
CA TRP A 189 -10.50 -19.30 7.13
C TRP A 189 -11.81 -19.58 7.85
N GLN A 190 -12.91 -19.09 7.27
CA GLN A 190 -14.24 -19.43 7.71
C GLN A 190 -14.95 -20.09 6.53
N ASP A 191 -15.39 -21.34 6.71
CA ASP A 191 -16.27 -22.03 5.77
C ASP A 191 -17.72 -21.74 6.16
N VAL A 192 -18.60 -21.50 5.18
CA VAL A 192 -20.03 -21.57 5.43
C VAL A 192 -20.41 -23.05 5.32
N LEU A 193 -20.32 -23.77 6.44
CA LEU A 193 -20.91 -25.11 6.54
C LEU A 193 -22.39 -25.01 6.15
N LYS A 194 -22.76 -25.75 5.11
CA LYS A 194 -24.15 -25.95 4.66
C LYS A 194 -25.02 -26.54 5.77
#